data_AF-A0A0H4BD52-F1
#
_entry.id   AF-A0A0H4BD52-F1
#
_cell.length_a   1.000
_cell.length_b   1.000
_cell.length_c   1.000
_cell.angle_alpha   90.00
_cell.angle_beta   90.00
_cell.angle_gamma   90.00
#
_symmetry.space_group_name_H-M   'P 1'
#
loop_
_entity.id
_entity.type
_entity.pdbx_description
1 polymer ?
#
loop_
_entity_poly.entity_id
_entity_poly.type
_entity_poly.pdbx_seq_one_letter_code
_entity_poly.pdbx_strand_id
1 'polypeptide(L)' 'MKNESGEALRPNAMPDEDDPIYRIVRDDLQEDSITQLRFTCYDDAYDELESFYGDLCCSDERVEYSIVMT' A
#
# COMPACT_ATOMS: atom_id res chain seq x y z
N MET A 1 1.95 -41.07 -15.11
CA MET A 1 0.95 -39.99 -15.07
C MET A 1 1.45 -38.90 -14.14
N LYS A 2 1.34 -37.65 -14.57
CA LYS A 2 1.68 -36.42 -13.84
C LYS A 2 0.80 -36.25 -12.60
N ASN A 3 1.36 -35.73 -11.51
CA ASN A 3 0.64 -34.88 -10.58
C ASN A 3 1.60 -33.83 -9.98
N GLU A 4 1.88 -32.85 -10.83
CA GLU A 4 1.92 -31.42 -10.51
C GLU A 4 0.87 -31.04 -9.45
N SER A 5 1.23 -31.15 -8.17
CA SER A 5 0.52 -30.51 -7.07
C SER A 5 1.32 -29.26 -6.71
N GLY A 6 1.01 -28.17 -7.42
CA GLY A 6 1.56 -26.85 -7.13
C GLY A 6 1.25 -26.49 -5.69
N GLU A 7 2.29 -26.15 -4.95
CA GLU A 7 2.20 -25.49 -3.65
C GLU A 7 1.43 -24.18 -3.84
N ALA A 8 0.13 -24.20 -3.50
CA ALA A 8 -0.63 -22.97 -3.35
C ALA A 8 -0.26 -22.34 -2.01
N LEU A 9 0.83 -21.57 -2.05
CA LEU A 9 1.01 -20.30 -1.34
C LEU A 9 -0.37 -19.62 -1.18
N ARG A 10 -0.85 -19.10 -0.04
CA ARG A 10 -0.25 -18.49 1.16
C ARG A 10 -1.28 -18.58 2.30
N PRO A 11 -0.89 -18.65 3.58
CA PRO A 11 -1.76 -18.21 4.66
C PRO A 11 -1.77 -16.68 4.74
N ASN A 12 -2.81 -16.13 5.39
CA ASN A 12 -2.97 -14.73 5.87
C ASN A 12 -3.70 -13.79 4.91
N ALA A 13 -4.56 -12.88 5.36
CA ALA A 13 -4.83 -12.41 6.72
C ALA A 13 -6.34 -12.23 6.90
N MET A 14 -6.86 -12.62 8.07
CA MET A 14 -8.10 -11.99 8.53
C MET A 14 -7.66 -10.60 9.00
N PRO A 15 -8.22 -9.50 8.49
CA PRO A 15 -7.92 -8.20 9.06
C PRO A 15 -8.56 -8.21 10.44
N ASP A 16 -7.74 -8.41 11.46
CA ASP A 16 -8.04 -8.02 12.81
C ASP A 16 -8.54 -6.57 12.76
N GLU A 17 -9.55 -6.25 13.57
CA GLU A 17 -10.18 -4.93 13.72
C GLU A 17 -9.21 -3.91 14.34
N ASP A 18 -7.97 -3.87 13.86
CA ASP A 18 -6.92 -2.96 14.28
C ASP A 18 -7.30 -1.54 13.86
N ASP A 19 -7.04 -0.59 14.77
CA ASP A 19 -7.15 0.82 14.46
C ASP A 19 -6.15 1.12 13.32
N PRO A 20 -6.50 1.96 12.33
CA PRO A 20 -5.62 2.22 11.21
C PRO A 20 -4.38 3.00 11.68
N ILE A 21 -3.31 2.27 11.90
CA ILE A 21 -2.00 2.71 12.41
C ILE A 21 -1.04 3.17 11.31
N TYR A 22 -1.31 2.90 10.04
CA TYR A 22 -0.44 3.30 8.94
C TYR A 22 -1.11 4.38 8.08
N ARG A 23 -0.31 5.36 7.67
CA ARG A 23 -0.76 6.44 6.80
C ARG A 23 0.33 6.79 5.80
N ILE A 24 -0.07 7.08 4.58
CA ILE A 24 0.82 7.58 3.54
C ILE A 24 0.95 9.10 3.70
N VAL A 25 2.17 9.59 3.72
CA VAL A 25 2.48 11.02 3.81
C VAL A 25 3.38 11.43 2.66
N ARG A 26 3.17 12.64 2.17
CA ARG A 26 3.92 13.23 1.08
C ARG A 26 5.01 14.13 1.65
N ASP A 27 6.22 14.11 1.09
CA ASP A 27 7.34 14.93 1.60
C ASP A 27 7.06 16.43 1.51
N ASP A 28 6.31 16.84 0.49
CA ASP A 28 5.89 18.22 0.25
C ASP A 28 4.77 18.70 1.21
N LEU A 29 4.33 17.87 2.16
CA LEU A 29 3.31 18.16 3.18
C LEU A 29 1.91 18.50 2.64
N GLN A 30 1.67 18.36 1.34
CA GLN A 30 0.32 18.49 0.77
C GLN A 30 -0.50 17.21 1.00
N GLU A 31 -1.81 17.39 0.91
CA GLU A 31 -2.79 16.32 1.08
C GLU A 31 -3.43 15.97 -0.27
N ASP A 32 -3.27 14.71 -0.69
CA ASP A 32 -3.94 14.09 -1.84
C ASP A 32 -4.87 12.97 -1.41
N SER A 33 -5.61 12.44 -2.37
CA SER A 33 -6.45 11.25 -2.26
C SER A 33 -5.77 10.11 -1.50
N ILE A 34 -4.49 9.83 -1.78
CA ILE A 34 -3.75 8.75 -1.13
C ILE A 34 -3.30 9.08 0.30
N THR A 35 -2.96 10.33 0.58
CA THR A 35 -2.52 10.76 1.93
C THR A 35 -3.67 10.84 2.94
N GLN A 36 -4.92 10.80 2.45
CA GLN A 36 -6.12 10.73 3.27
C GLN A 36 -6.49 9.28 3.65
N LEU A 37 -5.90 8.29 2.97
CA LEU A 37 -6.09 6.89 3.27
C LEU A 37 -5.35 6.51 4.56
N ARG A 38 -5.96 5.61 5.32
CA ARG A 38 -5.38 5.03 6.52
C ARG A 38 -5.55 3.53 6.46
N PHE A 39 -4.53 2.83 6.87
CA PHE A 39 -4.41 1.39 6.73
C PHE A 39 -4.05 0.78 8.07
N THR A 40 -4.49 -0.45 8.29
CA THR A 40 -4.14 -1.25 9.47
C THR A 40 -2.88 -2.08 9.21
N CYS A 41 -2.56 -2.31 7.94
CA CYS A 41 -1.41 -3.08 7.46
C CYS A 41 -0.49 -2.24 6.59
N TYR A 42 0.82 -2.49 6.71
CA TYR A 42 1.83 -1.88 5.84
C TYR A 42 1.71 -2.37 4.39
N ASP A 43 1.39 -3.66 4.19
CA ASP A 43 1.21 -4.26 2.85
C ASP A 43 0.10 -3.53 2.07
N ASP A 44 -1.09 -3.32 2.67
CA ASP A 44 -2.18 -2.56 2.03
C ASP A 44 -1.78 -1.12 1.70
N ALA A 45 -1.07 -0.44 2.61
CA ALA A 45 -0.57 0.91 2.34
C ALA A 45 0.44 0.94 1.19
N TYR A 46 1.27 -0.10 1.08
CA TYR A 46 2.26 -0.22 0.02
C TYR A 46 1.62 -0.54 -1.34
N ASP A 47 0.62 -1.43 -1.37
CA ASP A 47 -0.13 -1.80 -2.58
C ASP A 47 -0.82 -0.57 -3.20
N GLU A 48 -1.51 0.23 -2.38
CA GLU A 48 -2.10 1.50 -2.85
C GLU A 48 -1.05 2.50 -3.29
N LEU A 49 0.07 2.60 -2.58
CA LEU A 49 1.15 3.51 -2.96
C LEU A 49 1.78 3.13 -4.30
N GLU A 50 2.02 1.84 -4.53
CA GLU A 50 2.53 1.32 -5.80
C GLU A 50 1.55 1.58 -6.94
N SER A 51 0.27 1.30 -6.72
CA SER A 51 -0.82 1.56 -7.68
C SER A 51 -0.86 3.05 -8.07
N PHE A 52 -0.81 3.94 -7.07
CA PHE A 52 -0.82 5.38 -7.28
C PHE A 52 0.43 5.88 -8.03
N TYR A 53 1.61 5.35 -7.73
CA TYR A 53 2.82 5.63 -8.50
C TYR A 53 2.72 5.16 -9.96
N GLY A 54 1.99 4.08 -10.22
CA GLY A 54 1.67 3.63 -11.58
C GLY A 54 0.84 4.64 -12.37
N ASP A 55 -0.15 5.25 -11.73
CA ASP A 55 -1.00 6.31 -12.31
C ASP A 55 -0.25 7.64 -12.51
N LEU A 56 0.72 7.96 -11.64
CA LEU A 56 1.48 9.22 -11.68
C LEU A 56 2.51 9.32 -12.82
N CYS A 57 2.70 8.25 -13.60
CA CYS A 57 3.73 8.10 -14.64
C CYS A 57 3.71 9.20 -15.74
N CYS A 58 2.66 10.01 -15.82
CA CYS A 58 2.49 11.06 -16.83
C CYS A 58 2.92 12.48 -16.38
N SER A 59 3.31 12.69 -15.12
CA SER A 59 3.71 14.01 -14.61
C SER A 59 5.18 13.98 -14.17
N ASP A 60 6.00 14.86 -14.73
CA ASP A 60 7.45 15.03 -14.46
C ASP A 60 7.76 15.47 -13.01
N GLU A 61 6.75 15.55 -12.14
CA GLU A 61 6.85 15.85 -10.72
C GLU A 61 7.02 14.55 -9.92
N ARG A 62 8.28 14.17 -9.68
CA ARG A 62 8.60 13.06 -8.78
C ARG A 62 8.42 13.49 -7.33
N VAL A 63 7.22 13.27 -6.82
CA VAL A 63 6.92 13.48 -5.41
C VAL A 63 7.27 12.21 -4.61
N GLU A 64 8.02 12.38 -3.53
CA GLU A 64 8.34 11.29 -2.60
C GLU A 64 7.22 11.11 -1.59
N TYR A 65 6.81 9.86 -1.41
CA TYR A 65 5.81 9.44 -0.42
C TYR A 65 6.46 8.47 0.56
N SER A 66 6.09 8.58 1.83
CA SER A 66 6.54 7.71 2.92
C SER A 66 5.34 7.14 3.66
N ILE A 67 5.44 5.89 4.11
CA ILE A 67 4.43 5.29 4.99
C ILE A 67 4.90 5.49 6.42
N VAL A 68 4.09 6.18 7.22
CA VAL A 68 4.36 6.44 8.64
C VAL A 68 3.36 5.70 9.51
N MET A 69 3.84 5.27 10.68
CA MET A 69 2.98 4.71 11.72
C MET A 69 2.47 5.86 12.60
N THR A 70 1.16 5.97 12.77
CA THR A 70 0.47 7.06 13.50
C THR A 70 -0.25 6.54 14.73
#